data_AF-A0A7S0MXG7-F1
#
_entry.id   AF-A0A7S0MXG7-F1
#
_cell.length_a   1.000
_cell.length_b   1.000
_cell.length_c   1.000
_cell.angle_alpha   90.00
_cell.angle_beta   90.00
_cell.angle_gamma   90.00
#
_symmetry.space_group_name_H-M   'P 1'
#
loop_
_entity.id
_entity.type
_entity.pdbx_description
1 polymer ?
#
loop_
_entity_poly.entity_id
_entity_poly.type
_entity_poly.pdbx_seq_one_letter_code
_entity_poly.pdbx_strand_id
1 'polypeptide(L)'
;GEEGSMAEQLQRRIGAALAVEDPAASEEMRVTLRLLRALSILARDWFLLAPPAHSAPGSLAVAGQDRRALVPRAEFVNAKLASKLVRQLQDPVMLCTGCLPRWVKEVVEACPFLFPLEARELYTAVTAFGVSRALHAMQRLHANAADSAAGDVRIGRIQREKIRVSRSRILSSAMRAMELYASHRSILEVEYYGEAGTGLGPTLEFFTVVAQELQAARLGMWRDTEARPGGPAAANDGLGQAPAVRGRVRGFHCVCVARCQGCLAVRFLRCEAHATLFTRRAPDGRGAC
;
A
#
# COMPACT_ATOMS: atom_id res chain seq x y z
N GLY A 1 6.52 -18.28 -28.98
CA GLY A 1 6.93 -16.87 -28.87
C GLY A 1 6.67 -16.30 -27.50
N GLU A 2 7.05 -17.01 -26.43
CA GLU A 2 6.84 -16.58 -25.04
C GLU A 2 8.12 -15.99 -24.40
N GLU A 3 9.31 -16.36 -24.92
CA GLU A 3 10.61 -15.88 -24.42
C GLU A 3 10.83 -14.38 -24.64
N GLY A 4 10.29 -13.82 -25.73
CA GLY A 4 10.28 -12.37 -25.96
C GLY A 4 9.53 -11.61 -24.86
N SER A 5 8.48 -12.20 -24.27
CA SER A 5 7.61 -11.52 -23.30
C SER A 5 8.28 -11.28 -21.94
N MET A 6 9.08 -12.24 -21.44
CA MET A 6 9.66 -12.19 -20.09
C MET A 6 10.89 -11.27 -20.02
N ALA A 7 11.77 -11.33 -21.01
CA ALA A 7 12.92 -10.43 -21.11
C ALA A 7 12.46 -8.97 -21.34
N GLU A 8 11.47 -8.75 -22.22
CA GLU A 8 10.85 -7.44 -22.42
C GLU A 8 10.14 -6.93 -21.14
N GLN A 9 9.56 -7.82 -20.35
CA GLN A 9 8.96 -7.47 -19.06
C GLN A 9 10.02 -6.98 -18.06
N LEU A 10 11.18 -7.61 -17.98
CA LEU A 10 12.28 -7.12 -17.14
C LEU A 10 12.88 -5.82 -17.68
N GLN A 11 13.07 -5.72 -19.00
CA GLN A 11 13.58 -4.50 -19.64
C GLN A 11 12.64 -3.30 -19.39
N ARG A 12 11.32 -3.51 -19.47
CA ARG A 12 10.33 -2.48 -19.10
C ARG A 12 10.41 -2.09 -17.62
N ARG A 13 10.66 -3.05 -16.72
CA ARG A 13 10.79 -2.79 -15.27
C ARG A 13 12.02 -1.95 -14.95
N ILE A 14 13.15 -2.30 -15.54
CA ILE A 14 14.40 -1.55 -15.38
C ILE A 14 14.27 -0.18 -16.04
N GLY A 15 13.74 -0.11 -17.27
CA GLY A 15 13.47 1.14 -17.96
C GLY A 15 12.60 2.09 -17.14
N ALA A 16 11.51 1.60 -16.54
CA ALA A 16 10.67 2.38 -15.65
C ALA A 16 11.41 2.86 -14.37
N ALA A 17 12.30 2.04 -13.81
CA ALA A 17 13.09 2.42 -12.64
C ALA A 17 14.14 3.51 -12.97
N LEU A 18 14.68 3.48 -14.18
CA LEU A 18 15.64 4.46 -14.69
C LEU A 18 14.96 5.77 -15.12
N ALA A 19 13.70 5.72 -15.58
CA ALA A 19 12.95 6.87 -16.07
C ALA A 19 12.41 7.81 -14.96
N VAL A 20 12.50 7.42 -13.69
CA VAL A 20 12.08 8.30 -12.60
C VAL A 20 13.07 9.45 -12.47
N GLU A 21 12.59 10.66 -12.72
CA GLU A 21 13.33 11.91 -12.58
C GLU A 21 12.72 12.73 -11.45
N ASP A 22 13.54 13.13 -10.47
CA ASP A 22 13.25 14.32 -9.67
C ASP A 22 14.17 15.42 -10.19
N PRO A 23 13.64 16.48 -10.84
CA PRO A 23 14.46 17.48 -11.51
C PRO A 23 15.34 18.28 -10.55
N ALA A 24 15.04 18.29 -9.26
CA ALA A 24 15.75 19.17 -8.34
C ALA A 24 16.75 18.45 -7.41
N ALA A 25 16.93 17.13 -7.57
CA ALA A 25 17.99 16.35 -6.91
C ALA A 25 19.33 16.53 -7.66
N SER A 26 20.45 16.46 -6.94
CA SER A 26 21.80 16.43 -7.57
C SER A 26 21.90 15.27 -8.58
N GLU A 27 22.59 15.50 -9.69
CA GLU A 27 22.79 14.50 -10.73
C GLU A 27 23.39 13.19 -10.19
N GLU A 28 24.40 13.29 -9.34
CA GLU A 28 25.03 12.12 -8.71
C GLU A 28 24.05 11.31 -7.85
N MET A 29 23.19 12.00 -7.09
CA MET A 29 22.15 11.36 -6.27
C MET A 29 21.14 10.64 -7.17
N ARG A 30 20.69 11.28 -8.26
CA ARG A 30 19.73 10.67 -9.21
C ARG A 30 20.29 9.42 -9.85
N VAL A 31 21.52 9.46 -10.34
CA VAL A 31 22.20 8.30 -10.94
C VAL A 31 22.31 7.16 -9.92
N THR A 32 22.75 7.48 -8.70
CA THR A 32 22.90 6.48 -7.63
C THR A 32 21.58 5.81 -7.28
N LEU A 33 20.49 6.57 -7.10
CA LEU A 33 19.17 6.03 -6.76
C LEU A 33 18.59 5.18 -7.90
N ARG A 34 18.78 5.59 -9.16
CA ARG A 34 18.38 4.82 -10.34
C ARG A 34 19.08 3.47 -10.41
N LEU A 35 20.40 3.46 -10.21
CA LEU A 35 21.20 2.23 -10.19
C LEU A 35 20.76 1.31 -9.06
N LEU A 36 20.58 1.82 -7.83
CA LEU A 36 20.13 1.03 -6.70
C LEU A 36 18.75 0.40 -6.94
N ARG A 37 17.80 1.14 -7.53
CA ARG A 37 16.49 0.59 -7.90
C ARG A 37 16.60 -0.50 -8.95
N ALA A 38 17.37 -0.26 -10.02
CA ALA A 38 17.58 -1.25 -11.08
C ALA A 38 18.21 -2.53 -10.52
N LEU A 39 19.23 -2.42 -9.67
CA LEU A 39 19.86 -3.54 -8.98
C LEU A 39 18.86 -4.30 -8.09
N SER A 40 18.00 -3.60 -7.35
CA SER A 40 16.99 -4.23 -6.50
C SER A 40 15.96 -5.04 -7.32
N ILE A 41 15.61 -4.55 -8.50
CA ILE A 41 14.68 -5.20 -9.43
C ILE A 41 15.36 -6.42 -10.05
N LEU A 42 16.59 -6.25 -10.53
CA LEU A 42 17.39 -7.33 -11.08
C LEU A 42 17.59 -8.44 -10.06
N ALA A 43 17.98 -8.12 -8.83
CA ALA A 43 18.18 -9.11 -7.77
C ALA A 43 16.89 -9.87 -7.44
N ARG A 44 15.73 -9.20 -7.44
CA ARG A 44 14.43 -9.82 -7.17
C ARG A 44 13.91 -10.66 -8.34
N ASP A 45 14.07 -10.15 -9.56
CA ASP A 45 13.38 -10.64 -10.76
C ASP A 45 14.36 -11.25 -11.78
N TRP A 46 15.55 -11.66 -11.32
CA TRP A 46 16.61 -12.21 -12.17
C TRP A 46 16.17 -13.42 -12.99
N PHE A 47 15.23 -14.22 -12.46
CA PHE A 47 14.68 -15.39 -13.12
C PHE A 47 13.98 -15.05 -14.44
N LEU A 48 13.65 -13.78 -14.69
CA LEU A 48 13.14 -13.31 -15.98
C LEU A 48 14.21 -13.27 -17.09
N LEU A 49 15.50 -13.35 -16.72
CA LEU A 49 16.64 -13.46 -17.64
C LEU A 49 17.01 -14.92 -17.94
N ALA A 50 16.56 -15.86 -17.11
CA ALA A 50 16.87 -17.28 -17.29
C ALA A 50 15.87 -17.89 -18.28
N PRO A 51 16.33 -18.56 -19.35
CA PRO A 51 15.43 -19.28 -20.23
C PRO A 51 14.72 -20.42 -19.45
N PRO A 52 13.48 -20.79 -19.81
CA PRO A 52 12.87 -22.00 -19.29
C PRO A 52 13.79 -23.16 -19.69
N ALA A 53 14.27 -23.95 -18.71
CA ALA A 53 15.09 -25.10 -19.01
C ALA A 53 14.30 -26.02 -19.96
N HIS A 54 14.68 -26.04 -21.23
CA HIS A 54 14.14 -26.99 -22.18
C HIS A 54 14.44 -28.38 -21.62
N SER A 55 13.37 -29.13 -21.43
CA SER A 55 13.32 -30.53 -21.03
C SER A 55 14.42 -31.36 -21.69
N ALA A 56 15.46 -31.72 -20.94
CA ALA A 56 16.25 -32.90 -21.26
C ALA A 56 15.38 -34.13 -20.92
N PRO A 57 15.09 -35.03 -21.88
CA PRO A 57 14.29 -36.22 -21.61
C PRO A 57 15.11 -37.17 -20.72
N GLY A 58 14.79 -37.19 -19.43
CA GLY A 58 15.42 -38.09 -18.46
C GLY A 58 15.62 -37.54 -17.05
N SER A 59 15.49 -36.24 -16.81
CA SER A 59 15.64 -35.67 -15.46
C SER A 59 14.29 -35.59 -14.74
N LEU A 60 13.96 -36.61 -13.96
CA LEU A 60 12.93 -36.53 -12.92
C LEU A 60 13.41 -35.50 -11.86
N ALA A 61 12.63 -34.44 -11.66
CA ALA A 61 12.89 -33.25 -10.82
C ALA A 61 13.89 -32.26 -11.47
N VAL A 62 13.63 -30.95 -11.56
CA VAL A 62 13.04 -30.04 -10.56
C VAL A 62 12.09 -29.02 -11.23
N ALA A 63 10.78 -29.23 -11.10
CA ALA A 63 9.75 -28.23 -11.37
C ALA A 63 9.74 -27.16 -10.25
N GLY A 64 10.83 -26.43 -10.12
CA GLY A 64 11.09 -25.53 -9.01
C GLY A 64 12.37 -24.77 -9.24
N GLN A 65 12.46 -23.99 -10.31
CA GLN A 65 13.47 -22.94 -10.40
C GLN A 65 13.39 -22.11 -9.13
N ASP A 66 14.50 -22.04 -8.39
CA ASP A 66 14.59 -21.38 -7.11
C ASP A 66 14.32 -19.88 -7.34
N ARG A 67 13.05 -19.46 -7.23
CA ARG A 67 12.60 -18.06 -7.41
C ARG A 67 13.08 -17.16 -6.28
N ARG A 68 14.08 -17.61 -5.52
CA ARG A 68 14.75 -16.84 -4.50
C ARG A 68 15.49 -15.70 -5.18
N ALA A 69 15.40 -14.53 -4.57
CA ALA A 69 16.16 -13.37 -5.03
C ALA A 69 17.66 -13.72 -4.99
N LEU A 70 18.43 -13.26 -5.98
CA LEU A 70 19.90 -13.45 -6.02
C LEU A 70 20.56 -12.90 -4.75
N VAL A 71 20.00 -11.82 -4.23
CA VAL A 71 20.44 -11.15 -3.03
C VAL A 71 19.24 -11.04 -2.08
N PRO A 72 19.36 -11.53 -0.83
CA PRO A 72 18.32 -11.36 0.18
C PRO A 72 17.99 -9.88 0.38
N ARG A 73 16.72 -9.57 0.64
CA ARG A 73 16.29 -8.17 0.88
C ARG A 73 17.03 -7.50 2.05
N ALA A 74 17.45 -8.29 3.03
CA ALA A 74 18.17 -7.80 4.20
C ALA A 74 19.53 -7.17 3.84
N GLU A 75 20.21 -7.67 2.80
CA GLU A 75 21.52 -7.15 2.36
C GLU A 75 21.43 -5.76 1.75
N PHE A 76 20.26 -5.38 1.24
CA PHE A 76 20.03 -4.03 0.75
C PHE A 76 19.79 -3.01 1.88
N VAL A 77 19.54 -3.47 3.11
CA VAL A 77 19.21 -2.58 4.23
C VAL A 77 20.46 -1.84 4.68
N ASN A 78 20.43 -0.52 4.61
CA ASN A 78 21.52 0.32 5.08
C ASN A 78 21.23 0.82 6.50
N ALA A 79 21.80 0.14 7.50
CA ALA A 79 21.60 0.47 8.91
C ALA A 79 22.02 1.92 9.24
N LYS A 80 23.13 2.43 8.68
CA LYS A 80 23.61 3.79 8.94
C LYS A 80 22.63 4.85 8.41
N LEU A 81 22.13 4.64 7.19
CA LEU A 81 21.14 5.51 6.58
C LEU A 81 19.80 5.45 7.33
N ALA A 82 19.39 4.26 7.76
CA ALA A 82 18.19 4.07 8.58
C ALA A 82 18.30 4.80 9.93
N SER A 83 19.43 4.68 10.64
CA SER A 83 19.67 5.44 11.88
C SER A 83 19.67 6.95 11.63
N LYS A 84 20.25 7.41 10.52
CA LYS A 84 20.22 8.83 10.14
C LYS A 84 18.78 9.30 9.87
N LEU A 85 17.97 8.50 9.16
CA LEU A 85 16.56 8.80 8.91
C LEU A 85 15.80 8.91 10.23
N VAL A 86 15.87 7.89 11.09
CA VAL A 86 15.16 7.88 12.38
C VAL A 86 15.53 9.09 13.23
N ARG A 87 16.82 9.45 13.29
CA ARG A 87 17.27 10.65 14.02
C ARG A 87 16.67 11.93 13.47
N GLN A 88 16.56 12.09 12.14
CA GLN A 88 15.93 13.27 11.52
C GLN A 88 14.44 13.33 11.79
N LEU A 89 13.76 12.19 11.86
CA LEU A 89 12.33 12.08 12.17
C LEU A 89 12.01 12.25 13.66
N GLN A 90 13.02 12.33 14.51
CA GLN A 90 12.86 12.60 15.95
C GLN A 90 12.92 14.09 16.30
N ASP A 91 13.21 14.98 15.34
CA ASP A 91 13.20 16.43 15.56
C ASP A 91 11.77 17.00 15.42
N PRO A 92 11.14 17.43 16.53
CA PRO A 92 9.75 17.90 16.51
C PRO A 92 9.62 19.24 15.79
N VAL A 93 10.66 20.07 15.77
CA VAL A 93 10.63 21.38 15.10
C VAL A 93 10.57 21.16 13.60
N MET A 94 11.44 20.29 13.08
CA MET A 94 11.52 19.97 11.65
C MET A 94 10.23 19.32 11.13
N LEU A 95 9.54 18.54 11.97
CA LEU A 95 8.25 17.95 11.62
C LEU A 95 7.10 18.96 11.66
N CYS A 96 7.08 19.86 12.66
CA CYS A 96 6.06 20.91 12.74
C CYS A 96 6.15 21.90 11.58
N THR A 97 7.37 22.24 11.15
CA THR A 97 7.63 23.17 10.05
C THR A 97 7.59 22.50 8.68
N GLY A 98 7.59 21.17 8.62
CA GLY A 98 7.69 20.42 7.37
C GLY A 98 9.05 20.58 6.66
N CYS A 99 10.06 21.08 7.36
CA CYS A 99 11.39 21.40 6.80
C CYS A 99 12.34 20.19 6.77
N LEU A 100 11.83 18.96 6.65
CA LEU A 100 12.68 17.77 6.58
C LEU A 100 13.74 17.90 5.47
N PRO A 101 15.00 17.47 5.72
CA PRO A 101 16.02 17.50 4.69
C PRO A 101 15.55 16.75 3.46
N ARG A 102 15.73 17.36 2.30
CA ARG A 102 15.19 16.87 1.03
C ARG A 102 15.52 15.41 0.71
N TRP A 103 16.75 14.99 1.04
CA TRP A 103 17.21 13.62 0.83
C TRP A 103 16.31 12.58 1.52
N VAL A 104 15.64 12.94 2.62
CA VAL A 104 14.74 12.04 3.35
C VAL A 104 13.62 11.57 2.43
N LYS A 105 12.92 12.53 1.80
CA LYS A 105 11.83 12.21 0.87
C LYS A 105 12.36 11.47 -0.35
N GLU A 106 13.41 12.00 -0.98
CA GLU A 106 13.98 11.45 -2.21
C GLU A 106 14.40 9.98 -2.02
N VAL A 107 15.14 9.67 -0.98
CA VAL A 107 15.71 8.33 -0.80
C VAL A 107 14.67 7.35 -0.28
N VAL A 108 13.76 7.76 0.61
CA VAL A 108 12.72 6.86 1.16
C VAL A 108 11.67 6.53 0.10
N GLU A 109 11.25 7.51 -0.69
CA GLU A 109 10.30 7.28 -1.80
C GLU A 109 10.98 6.55 -2.96
N ALA A 110 12.28 6.80 -3.19
CA ALA A 110 12.98 6.14 -4.28
C ALA A 110 13.38 4.71 -3.99
N CYS A 111 14.01 4.49 -2.86
CA CYS A 111 14.63 3.23 -2.51
C CYS A 111 14.13 2.77 -1.12
N PRO A 112 12.82 2.49 -0.96
CA PRO A 112 12.28 2.06 0.33
C PRO A 112 12.89 0.75 0.83
N PHE A 113 13.43 -0.08 -0.08
CA PHE A 113 14.12 -1.33 0.27
C PHE A 113 15.43 -1.12 1.04
N LEU A 114 16.00 0.10 1.07
CA LEU A 114 17.19 0.43 1.87
C LEU A 114 16.88 0.56 3.36
N PHE A 115 15.60 0.64 3.72
CA PHE A 115 15.16 0.91 5.08
C PHE A 115 14.40 -0.28 5.66
N PRO A 116 14.62 -0.61 6.95
CA PRO A 116 13.81 -1.60 7.63
C PRO A 116 12.35 -1.15 7.74
N LEU A 117 11.44 -2.08 8.05
CA LEU A 117 10.00 -1.80 8.10
C LEU A 117 9.68 -0.69 9.11
N GLU A 118 10.28 -0.78 10.30
CA GLU A 118 10.05 0.11 11.43
C GLU A 118 10.39 1.56 11.07
N ALA A 119 11.49 1.77 10.32
CA ALA A 119 11.89 3.10 9.86
C ALA A 119 10.91 3.68 8.83
N ARG A 120 10.34 2.83 7.95
CA ARG A 120 9.34 3.25 6.95
C ARG A 120 7.97 3.51 7.58
N GLU A 121 7.60 2.74 8.59
CA GLU A 121 6.39 2.96 9.38
C GLU A 121 6.48 4.29 10.12
N LEU A 122 7.62 4.57 10.76
CA LEU A 122 7.86 5.86 11.40
C LEU A 122 7.77 7.02 10.41
N TYR A 123 8.50 6.94 9.29
CA TYR A 123 8.45 7.96 8.24
C TYR A 123 7.02 8.24 7.80
N THR A 124 6.24 7.18 7.53
CA THR A 124 4.84 7.29 7.12
C THR A 124 3.99 7.93 8.22
N ALA A 125 4.16 7.51 9.48
CA ALA A 125 3.41 8.00 10.62
C ALA A 125 3.61 9.51 10.85
N VAL A 126 4.82 10.04 10.61
CA VAL A 126 5.14 11.45 10.86
C VAL A 126 4.98 12.36 9.65
N THR A 127 4.94 11.83 8.42
CA THR A 127 4.82 12.64 7.21
C THR A 127 3.44 12.57 6.55
N ALA A 128 2.72 11.44 6.63
CA ALA A 128 1.51 11.24 5.84
C ALA A 128 0.22 11.76 6.50
N PHE A 129 0.17 11.83 7.84
CA PHE A 129 -1.08 12.05 8.58
C PHE A 129 -1.20 13.43 9.23
N GLY A 130 -0.27 14.34 8.93
CA GLY A 130 -0.23 15.71 9.44
C GLY A 130 0.44 15.86 10.81
N VAL A 131 0.77 17.11 11.15
CA VAL A 131 1.63 17.47 12.29
C VAL A 131 1.12 16.93 13.62
N SER A 132 -0.18 17.04 13.93
CA SER A 132 -0.72 16.54 15.21
C SER A 132 -0.49 15.05 15.39
N ARG A 133 -0.71 14.24 14.35
CA ARG A 133 -0.50 12.78 14.42
C ARG A 133 0.98 12.41 14.41
N ALA A 134 1.80 13.17 13.69
CA ALA A 134 3.25 13.04 13.71
C ALA A 134 3.80 13.21 15.12
N LEU A 135 3.38 14.28 15.80
CA LEU A 135 3.78 14.59 17.17
C LEU A 135 3.34 13.50 18.16
N HIS A 136 2.10 12.99 18.04
CA HIS A 136 1.62 11.86 18.83
C HIS A 136 2.42 10.57 18.57
N ALA A 137 2.80 10.30 17.31
CA ALA A 137 3.61 9.13 16.97
C ALA A 137 5.02 9.22 17.60
N MET A 138 5.63 10.41 17.59
CA MET A 138 6.92 10.65 18.26
C MET A 138 6.84 10.49 19.77
N GLN A 139 5.80 11.02 20.42
CA GLN A 139 5.62 10.85 21.86
C GLN A 139 5.59 9.38 22.25
N ARG A 140 4.92 8.52 21.46
CA ARG A 140 4.87 7.08 21.70
C ARG A 140 6.24 6.42 21.59
N LEU A 141 7.09 6.87 20.65
CA LEU A 141 8.46 6.37 20.55
C LEU A 141 9.29 6.72 21.77
N HIS A 142 9.18 7.94 22.28
CA HIS A 142 9.90 8.37 23.47
C HIS A 142 9.37 7.71 24.75
N ALA A 143 8.05 7.50 24.85
CA ALA A 143 7.43 6.79 25.98
C ALA A 143 7.88 5.33 26.07
N ASN A 144 8.09 4.65 24.93
CA ASN A 144 8.62 3.30 24.92
C ASN A 144 10.13 3.22 25.22
N ALA A 145 10.85 4.33 25.11
CA ALA A 145 12.30 4.39 25.30
C ALA A 145 12.74 4.91 26.67
N ALA A 146 11.84 5.54 27.44
CA ALA A 146 12.18 6.19 28.70
C ALA A 146 11.16 5.88 29.81
N ASP A 147 11.60 5.08 30.78
CA ASP A 147 11.04 5.00 32.13
C ASP A 147 11.43 6.25 32.97
N SER A 148 11.68 7.39 32.33
CA SER A 148 12.31 8.55 32.98
C SER A 148 11.96 9.88 32.29
N ALA A 149 11.06 10.62 32.93
CA ALA A 149 11.12 12.07 33.17
C ALA A 149 11.84 12.99 32.14
N ALA A 150 11.47 12.97 30.87
CA ALA A 150 12.00 13.90 29.87
C ALA A 150 10.88 14.67 29.15
N GLY A 151 10.75 15.96 29.49
CA GLY A 151 10.16 17.00 28.65
C GLY A 151 8.70 16.79 28.25
N ASP A 152 7.79 17.17 29.15
CA ASP A 152 6.33 17.10 28.98
C ASP A 152 5.83 18.13 27.94
N VAL A 153 6.24 17.98 26.68
CA VAL A 153 5.58 18.63 25.55
C VAL A 153 4.23 17.95 25.40
N ARG A 154 3.24 18.41 26.17
CA ARG A 154 1.85 17.96 26.11
C ARG A 154 1.22 18.43 24.81
N ILE A 155 1.49 17.71 23.73
CA ILE A 155 0.78 17.89 22.46
C ILE A 155 -0.71 17.67 22.72
N GLY A 156 -1.52 18.63 22.26
CA GLY A 156 -2.98 18.60 22.45
C GLY A 156 -3.59 17.25 22.05
N ARG A 157 -4.57 16.80 22.82
CA ARG A 157 -5.27 15.53 22.57
C ARG A 157 -5.97 15.59 21.21
N ILE A 158 -5.76 14.60 20.36
CA ILE A 158 -6.53 14.47 19.11
C ILE A 158 -8.00 14.25 19.51
N GLN A 159 -8.89 15.08 18.94
CA GLN A 159 -10.32 15.00 19.20
C GLN A 159 -10.86 13.63 18.83
N ARG A 160 -11.76 13.10 19.66
CA ARG A 160 -12.39 11.80 19.45
C ARG A 160 -13.85 12.03 19.05
N GLU A 161 -14.25 11.44 17.94
CA GLU A 161 -15.62 11.51 17.45
C GLU A 161 -16.29 10.15 17.62
N LYS A 162 -17.37 10.13 18.39
CA LYS A 162 -18.11 8.90 18.68
C LYS A 162 -19.14 8.63 17.59
N ILE A 163 -19.08 7.45 16.99
CA ILE A 163 -20.02 7.03 15.94
C ILE A 163 -20.80 5.79 16.36
N ARG A 164 -22.08 5.73 15.95
CA ARG A 164 -22.95 4.59 16.22
C ARG A 164 -23.09 3.71 15.00
N VAL A 165 -22.85 2.42 15.19
CA VAL A 165 -22.79 1.42 14.12
C VAL A 165 -23.73 0.25 14.42
N SER A 166 -24.42 -0.24 13.39
CA SER A 166 -25.30 -1.40 13.51
C SER A 166 -24.62 -2.65 12.94
N ARG A 167 -24.51 -3.72 13.73
CA ARG A 167 -23.90 -4.99 13.29
C ARG A 167 -24.58 -5.58 12.06
N SER A 168 -25.91 -5.50 11.98
CA SER A 168 -26.69 -6.05 10.87
C SER A 168 -26.45 -5.36 9.53
N ARG A 169 -25.91 -4.14 9.54
CA ARG A 169 -25.66 -3.32 8.34
C ARG A 169 -24.25 -2.72 8.34
N ILE A 170 -23.26 -3.52 8.77
CA ILE A 170 -21.89 -3.06 9.03
C ILE A 170 -21.25 -2.32 7.84
N LEU A 171 -21.39 -2.83 6.61
CA LEU A 171 -20.84 -2.18 5.41
C LEU A 171 -21.51 -0.84 5.10
N SER A 172 -22.84 -0.78 5.17
CA SER A 172 -23.58 0.47 4.93
C SER A 172 -23.26 1.52 6.00
N SER A 173 -23.14 1.09 7.27
CA SER A 173 -22.69 1.96 8.36
C SER A 173 -21.24 2.44 8.14
N ALA A 174 -20.34 1.58 7.66
CA ALA A 174 -18.97 1.95 7.36
C ALA A 174 -18.85 2.94 6.19
N MET A 175 -19.62 2.74 5.11
CA MET A 175 -19.68 3.70 4.01
C MET A 175 -20.15 5.07 4.50
N ARG A 176 -21.23 5.10 5.28
CA ARG A 176 -21.75 6.33 5.87
C ARG A 176 -20.73 7.02 6.79
N ALA A 177 -20.00 6.24 7.60
CA ALA A 177 -18.93 6.77 8.44
C ALA A 177 -17.80 7.38 7.60
N MET A 178 -17.41 6.75 6.50
CA MET A 178 -16.40 7.31 5.59
C MET A 178 -16.91 8.59 4.90
N GLU A 179 -18.15 8.63 4.42
CA GLU A 179 -18.75 9.83 3.82
C GLU A 179 -18.73 11.04 4.76
N LEU A 180 -19.05 10.81 6.04
CA LEU A 180 -19.19 11.88 7.03
C LEU A 180 -17.86 12.29 7.68
N TYR A 181 -16.95 11.33 7.91
CA TYR A 181 -15.80 11.56 8.78
C TYR A 181 -14.43 11.32 8.11
N ALA A 182 -14.34 10.82 6.87
CA ALA A 182 -13.04 10.51 6.27
C ALA A 182 -12.15 11.75 6.04
N SER A 183 -12.74 12.94 5.91
CA SER A 183 -12.01 14.21 5.80
C SER A 183 -11.60 14.78 7.17
N HIS A 184 -12.15 14.26 8.26
CA HIS A 184 -11.88 14.75 9.60
C HIS A 184 -10.53 14.23 10.11
N ARG A 185 -9.82 15.05 10.89
CA ARG A 185 -8.54 14.66 11.52
C ARG A 185 -8.71 14.03 12.91
N SER A 186 -9.96 13.76 13.33
CA SER A 186 -10.33 13.15 14.61
C SER A 186 -10.05 11.64 14.66
N ILE A 187 -10.07 11.07 15.86
CA ILE A 187 -10.06 9.62 16.08
C ILE A 187 -11.52 9.15 16.19
N LEU A 188 -11.92 8.19 15.36
CA LEU A 188 -13.24 7.58 15.46
C LEU A 188 -13.29 6.59 16.62
N GLU A 189 -14.30 6.73 17.48
CA GLU A 189 -14.64 5.77 18.52
C GLU A 189 -15.98 5.13 18.20
N VAL A 190 -15.98 3.81 18.02
CA VAL A 190 -17.17 3.07 17.62
C VAL A 190 -17.98 2.63 18.83
N GLU A 191 -19.30 2.81 18.73
CA GLU A 191 -20.33 2.29 19.63
C GLU A 191 -21.30 1.43 18.82
N TYR A 192 -21.54 0.20 19.26
CA TYR A 192 -22.54 -0.66 18.62
C TYR A 192 -23.95 -0.40 19.19
N TYR A 193 -24.95 -0.35 18.32
CA TYR A 193 -26.34 -0.19 18.74
C TYR A 193 -26.77 -1.34 19.66
N GLY A 194 -27.22 -1.01 20.87
CA GLY A 194 -27.74 -1.97 21.84
C GLY A 194 -26.68 -2.72 22.65
N GLU A 195 -25.40 -2.36 22.52
CA GLU A 195 -24.29 -2.98 23.26
C GLU A 195 -23.63 -2.01 24.23
N ALA A 196 -23.27 -2.51 25.41
CA ALA A 196 -22.48 -1.77 26.38
C ALA A 196 -21.00 -1.89 26.04
N GLY A 197 -20.40 -0.78 25.60
CA GLY A 197 -18.96 -0.74 25.34
C GLY A 197 -18.59 0.31 24.31
N THR A 198 -17.57 1.12 24.63
CA THR A 198 -17.00 2.11 23.73
C THR A 198 -15.48 2.12 23.89
N GLY A 199 -14.76 2.49 22.83
CA GLY A 199 -13.31 2.65 22.87
C GLY A 199 -12.58 1.73 21.91
N LEU A 200 -11.34 1.37 22.24
CA LEU A 200 -10.43 0.70 21.31
C LEU A 200 -10.93 -0.69 20.87
N GLY A 201 -11.45 -1.51 21.79
CA GLY A 201 -11.93 -2.86 21.48
C GLY A 201 -13.04 -2.90 20.41
N PRO A 202 -14.20 -2.26 20.66
CA PRO A 202 -15.28 -2.16 19.66
C PRO A 202 -14.83 -1.51 18.34
N THR A 203 -13.89 -0.55 18.39
CA THR A 203 -13.35 0.09 17.20
C THR A 203 -12.49 -0.85 16.36
N LEU A 204 -11.61 -1.65 17.00
CA LEU A 204 -10.81 -2.68 16.32
C LEU A 204 -11.70 -3.77 15.72
N GLU A 205 -12.71 -4.21 16.47
CA GLU A 205 -13.71 -5.16 15.99
C GLU A 205 -14.42 -4.62 14.74
N PHE A 206 -14.87 -3.36 14.78
CA PHE A 206 -15.51 -2.71 13.64
C PHE A 206 -14.65 -2.76 12.38
N PHE A 207 -13.39 -2.34 12.45
CA PHE A 207 -12.50 -2.40 11.29
C PHE A 207 -12.23 -3.83 10.83
N THR A 208 -12.14 -4.79 11.76
CA THR A 208 -11.94 -6.21 11.43
C THR A 208 -13.14 -6.78 10.68
N VAL A 209 -14.36 -6.57 11.18
CA VAL A 209 -15.59 -7.07 10.56
C VAL A 209 -15.82 -6.38 9.22
N VAL A 210 -15.60 -5.06 9.13
CA VAL A 210 -15.69 -4.34 7.86
C VAL A 210 -14.70 -4.89 6.83
N ALA A 211 -13.45 -5.17 7.22
CA ALA A 211 -12.45 -5.74 6.32
C ALA A 211 -12.86 -7.14 5.82
N GLN A 212 -13.37 -8.00 6.70
CA GLN A 212 -13.87 -9.33 6.35
C GLN A 212 -15.08 -9.24 5.40
N GLU A 213 -16.05 -8.39 5.72
CA GLU A 213 -17.22 -8.19 4.86
C GLU A 213 -16.85 -7.60 3.51
N LEU A 214 -15.86 -6.69 3.46
CA LEU A 214 -15.33 -6.13 2.21
C LEU A 214 -14.66 -7.22 1.35
N GLN A 215 -14.13 -8.27 1.94
CA GLN A 215 -13.51 -9.40 1.23
C GLN A 215 -14.53 -10.48 0.82
N ALA A 216 -15.80 -10.36 1.20
CA ALA A 216 -16.79 -11.40 0.93
C ALA A 216 -16.98 -11.64 -0.58
N ALA A 217 -16.88 -12.89 -1.03
CA ALA A 217 -17.01 -13.29 -2.43
C ALA A 217 -18.34 -12.82 -3.07
N ARG A 218 -19.41 -12.73 -2.27
CA ARG A 218 -20.74 -12.20 -2.68
C ARG A 218 -20.68 -10.77 -3.22
N LEU A 219 -19.67 -9.98 -2.87
CA LEU A 219 -19.48 -8.62 -3.36
C LEU A 219 -18.82 -8.59 -4.75
N GLY A 220 -18.17 -9.67 -5.17
CA GLY A 220 -17.49 -9.77 -6.47
C GLY A 220 -16.39 -8.72 -6.66
N MET A 221 -15.80 -8.20 -5.58
CA MET A 221 -14.79 -7.13 -5.67
C MET A 221 -13.36 -7.66 -5.83
N TRP A 222 -13.11 -8.91 -5.42
CA TRP A 222 -11.77 -9.53 -5.38
C TRP A 222 -11.71 -10.75 -6.30
N ARG A 223 -10.50 -11.15 -6.67
CA ARG A 223 -10.24 -12.38 -7.44
C ARG A 223 -10.01 -13.53 -6.46
N ASP A 224 -10.88 -14.52 -6.47
CA ASP A 224 -10.72 -15.72 -5.66
C ASP A 224 -9.65 -16.63 -6.30
N THR A 225 -8.68 -17.07 -5.51
CA THR A 225 -7.60 -17.97 -5.99
C THR A 225 -8.11 -19.41 -6.15
N GLU A 226 -9.22 -19.74 -5.48
CA GLU A 226 -9.87 -21.04 -5.42
C GLU A 226 -11.18 -21.00 -6.22
N ALA A 227 -11.10 -20.94 -7.55
CA ALA A 227 -12.28 -21.21 -8.37
C ALA A 227 -12.67 -22.68 -8.18
N ARG A 228 -13.66 -22.94 -7.32
CA ARG A 228 -14.21 -24.28 -7.06
C ARG A 228 -14.64 -24.90 -8.41
N PRO A 229 -14.07 -26.05 -8.83
CA PRO A 229 -14.44 -26.68 -10.09
C PRO A 229 -15.91 -27.11 -10.00
N GLY A 230 -16.79 -26.47 -10.78
CA GLY A 230 -18.23 -26.79 -10.85
C GLY A 230 -19.19 -25.60 -10.83
N GLY A 231 -18.72 -24.38 -10.56
CA GLY A 231 -19.52 -23.16 -10.85
C GLY A 231 -19.52 -22.85 -12.35
N PRO A 232 -20.58 -22.23 -12.93
CA PRO A 232 -20.65 -21.95 -14.36
C PRO A 232 -19.40 -21.20 -14.81
N ALA A 233 -18.60 -21.88 -15.63
CA ALA A 233 -17.33 -21.40 -16.14
C ALA A 233 -17.56 -20.14 -16.96
N ALA A 234 -17.31 -18.97 -16.36
CA ALA A 234 -16.83 -17.84 -17.14
C ALA A 234 -15.44 -18.26 -17.62
N ALA A 235 -15.32 -18.61 -18.91
CA ALA A 235 -14.07 -18.93 -19.56
C ALA A 235 -13.02 -17.86 -19.20
N ASN A 236 -12.06 -18.24 -18.36
CA ASN A 236 -10.99 -17.36 -17.93
C ASN A 236 -9.80 -17.62 -18.86
N ASP A 237 -9.64 -16.73 -19.83
CA ASP A 237 -8.54 -16.65 -20.80
C ASP A 237 -7.21 -16.18 -20.20
N GLY A 238 -7.03 -16.31 -18.87
CA GLY A 238 -5.83 -15.85 -18.17
C GLY A 238 -5.70 -14.33 -18.05
N LEU A 239 -6.64 -13.56 -18.61
CA LEU A 239 -6.67 -12.09 -18.53
C LEU A 239 -7.60 -11.60 -17.42
N GLY A 240 -8.40 -12.49 -16.83
CA GLY A 240 -9.25 -12.22 -15.68
C GLY A 240 -10.25 -11.10 -15.94
N GLN A 241 -11.34 -11.45 -16.60
CA GLN A 241 -12.53 -10.62 -16.59
C GLN A 241 -12.98 -10.43 -15.13
N ALA A 242 -13.39 -9.20 -14.76
CA ALA A 242 -14.02 -8.94 -13.48
C ALA A 242 -15.22 -9.91 -13.34
N PRO A 243 -15.43 -10.54 -12.17
CA PRO A 243 -16.51 -11.50 -11.99
C PRO A 243 -17.83 -10.85 -12.40
N ALA A 244 -18.63 -11.57 -13.20
CA ALA A 244 -19.94 -11.10 -13.61
C ALA A 244 -20.79 -10.90 -12.35
N VAL A 245 -21.04 -9.63 -12.00
CA VAL A 245 -21.73 -9.22 -10.78
C VAL A 245 -23.15 -9.80 -10.78
N ARG A 246 -23.36 -10.96 -10.15
CA ARG A 246 -24.68 -11.45 -9.77
C ARG A 246 -25.05 -10.84 -8.42
N GLY A 247 -25.59 -9.62 -8.47
CA GLY A 247 -26.08 -8.88 -7.31
C GLY A 247 -25.49 -7.47 -7.27
N ARG A 248 -26.23 -6.48 -7.76
CA ARG A 248 -25.88 -5.07 -7.57
C ARG A 248 -25.96 -4.74 -6.09
N VAL A 249 -24.82 -4.58 -5.42
CA VAL A 249 -24.80 -3.77 -4.21
C VAL A 249 -25.00 -2.33 -4.65
N ARG A 250 -26.12 -1.70 -4.25
CA ARG A 250 -26.44 -0.31 -4.64
C ARG A 250 -25.37 0.63 -4.07
N GLY A 251 -24.87 1.56 -4.88
CA GLY A 251 -23.90 2.59 -4.46
C GLY A 251 -22.42 2.28 -4.68
N PHE A 252 -22.06 1.20 -5.38
CA PHE A 252 -20.67 0.86 -5.66
C PHE A 252 -20.24 1.34 -7.06
N HIS A 253 -19.07 1.98 -7.11
CA HIS A 253 -18.40 2.37 -8.34
C HIS A 253 -17.22 1.42 -8.60
N CYS A 254 -17.12 0.85 -9.81
CA CYS A 254 -15.99 0.01 -10.18
C CYS A 254 -14.78 0.90 -10.48
N VAL A 255 -13.76 0.90 -9.63
CA VAL A 255 -12.56 1.74 -9.84
C VAL A 255 -11.69 1.17 -10.97
N CYS A 256 -11.25 2.04 -11.87
CA CYS A 256 -10.31 1.70 -12.93
C CYS A 256 -8.92 1.48 -12.33
N VAL A 257 -8.43 0.25 -12.47
CA VAL A 257 -7.11 -0.16 -12.01
C VAL A 257 -6.26 -0.49 -13.22
N ALA A 258 -5.22 0.31 -13.46
CA ALA A 258 -4.20 0.00 -14.44
C ALA A 258 -3.15 -0.90 -13.79
N ARG A 259 -3.12 -2.17 -14.18
CA ARG A 259 -2.05 -3.09 -13.80
C ARG A 259 -1.05 -3.16 -14.94
N CYS A 260 0.20 -2.78 -14.66
CA CYS A 260 1.28 -3.09 -15.59
C CYS A 260 1.56 -4.59 -15.51
N GLN A 261 1.31 -5.31 -16.60
CA GLN A 261 1.60 -6.73 -16.67
C GLN A 261 3.10 -7.03 -16.52
N GLY A 262 3.95 -6.04 -16.83
CA GLY A 262 5.40 -6.14 -16.68
C GLY A 262 5.87 -5.98 -15.23
N CYS A 263 5.69 -4.79 -14.64
CA CYS A 263 6.24 -4.50 -13.31
C CYS A 263 5.35 -4.89 -12.12
N LEU A 264 4.16 -5.42 -12.40
CA LEU A 264 3.10 -5.70 -11.43
C LEU A 264 2.65 -4.45 -10.65
N ALA A 265 3.06 -3.25 -11.08
CA ALA A 265 2.57 -2.01 -10.50
C ALA A 265 1.07 -1.92 -10.75
N VAL A 266 0.35 -1.70 -9.66
CA VAL A 266 -1.08 -1.44 -9.65
C VAL A 266 -1.24 0.07 -9.45
N ARG A 267 -1.77 0.75 -10.48
CA ARG A 267 -2.04 2.18 -10.43
C ARG A 267 -3.55 2.40 -10.46
N PHE A 268 -4.04 3.08 -9.44
CA PHE A 268 -5.41 3.56 -9.42
C PHE A 268 -5.45 4.85 -10.23
N LEU A 269 -6.18 4.83 -11.36
CA LEU A 269 -6.23 5.99 -12.24
C LEU A 269 -7.08 7.07 -11.56
N ARG A 270 -6.56 8.31 -11.54
CA ARG A 270 -7.23 9.47 -10.97
C ARG A 270 -7.41 10.55 -12.02
N CYS A 271 -8.50 11.29 -11.91
CA CYS A 271 -8.80 12.48 -12.67
C CYS A 271 -7.95 13.63 -12.11
N GLU A 272 -7.03 14.19 -12.90
CA GLU A 272 -6.08 15.20 -12.40
C GLU A 272 -6.75 16.51 -11.98
N ALA A 273 -7.89 16.86 -12.59
CA ALA A 273 -8.66 18.05 -12.27
C ALA A 273 -9.44 17.95 -10.95
N HIS A 274 -9.95 16.76 -10.60
CA HIS A 274 -10.87 16.57 -9.47
C HIS A 274 -10.28 15.70 -8.34
N ALA A 275 -9.08 15.13 -8.56
CA ALA A 275 -8.43 14.16 -7.68
C ALA A 275 -9.27 12.90 -7.33
N THR A 276 -10.36 12.66 -8.07
CA THR A 276 -11.25 11.50 -7.92
C THR A 276 -10.71 10.29 -8.69
N LEU A 277 -11.04 9.09 -8.21
CA LEU A 277 -10.71 7.85 -8.92
C LEU A 277 -11.58 7.69 -10.15
N PHE A 278 -11.01 7.27 -11.28
CA PHE A 278 -11.81 6.90 -12.44
C PHE A 278 -12.64 5.68 -12.08
N THR A 279 -13.95 5.74 -12.40
CA THR A 279 -14.86 4.64 -12.17
C THR A 279 -15.61 4.26 -13.45
N ARG A 280 -15.95 2.99 -13.60
CA ARG A 280 -16.76 2.49 -14.72
C ARG A 280 -18.16 3.10 -14.62
N ARG A 281 -18.67 3.67 -15.72
CA ARG A 281 -20.06 4.13 -15.84
C ARG A 281 -21.03 3.04 -15.47
N ALA A 282 -21.96 3.33 -14.57
CA ALA A 282 -23.11 2.47 -14.35
C ALA A 282 -24.06 2.54 -15.58
N PRO A 283 -24.82 1.48 -15.91
CA PRO A 283 -25.67 1.41 -17.11
C PRO A 283 -26.78 2.48 -17.18
N ASP A 284 -27.08 3.14 -16.06
CA ASP A 284 -28.02 4.25 -15.92
C ASP A 284 -27.39 5.63 -16.23
N GLY A 285 -26.18 5.65 -16.80
CA GLY A 285 -25.53 6.88 -17.27
C GLY A 285 -24.89 7.73 -16.16
N ARG A 286 -24.99 7.33 -14.90
CA ARG A 286 -24.30 8.00 -13.79
C ARG A 286 -22.89 7.44 -13.64
N GLY A 287 -21.91 8.26 -14.02
CA GLY A 287 -20.48 7.98 -13.91
C GLY A 287 -19.69 8.85 -14.88
N ALA A 288 -19.55 10.14 -14.59
CA ALA A 288 -18.39 10.85 -15.10
C ALA A 288 -17.28 10.77 -14.04
N CYS A 289 -16.11 11.31 -14.33
CA CYS A 289 -15.21 11.75 -13.26
C CYS A 289 -16.03 12.41 -12.12
#